data_AF-A0A444JGI5-F1
#
_entry.id   AF-A0A444JGI5-F1
#
_cell.length_a   1.000
_cell.length_b   1.000
_cell.length_c   1.000
_cell.angle_alpha   90.00
_cell.angle_beta   90.00
_cell.angle_gamma   90.00
#
_symmetry.space_group_name_H-M   'P 1'
#
loop_
_entity.id
_entity.type
_entity.pdbx_description
1 polymer ?
#
loop_
_entity_poly.entity_id
_entity_poly.type
_entity_poly.pdbx_seq_one_letter_code
_entity_poly.pdbx_strand_id
1 'polypeptide(L)'
;MTALQGSRTEKNILTAFAGESQARNRYSFAAKVAKKEGLVQIANIFEKTAEQERAHAKSLFKLLEGGEVEVQASFPAGTIGTTTENLEA
;
A
#
# COMPACT_ATOMS: atom_id res chain seq x y z
N MET A 1 5.84 -16.76 -21.95
CA MET A 1 5.93 -15.41 -21.37
C MET A 1 7.37 -14.96 -21.47
N THR A 2 7.63 -13.71 -21.84
CA THR A 2 8.98 -13.15 -21.83
C THR A 2 9.46 -13.02 -20.38
N ALA A 3 10.74 -13.29 -20.10
CA ALA A 3 11.29 -13.18 -18.76
C ALA A 3 11.11 -11.75 -18.21
N LEU A 4 10.74 -11.64 -16.92
CA LEU A 4 10.57 -10.33 -16.28
C LEU A 4 11.91 -9.71 -15.88
N GLN A 5 12.90 -10.55 -15.57
CA GLN A 5 14.22 -10.12 -15.10
C GLN A 5 14.86 -9.05 -16.00
N GLY A 6 15.25 -7.92 -15.39
CA GLY A 6 15.89 -6.79 -16.05
C GLY A 6 14.94 -5.90 -16.86
N SER A 7 13.64 -6.24 -16.93
CA SER A 7 12.66 -5.46 -17.68
C SER A 7 12.19 -4.21 -16.92
N ARG A 8 11.63 -3.24 -17.65
CA ARG A 8 10.89 -2.13 -17.04
C ARG A 8 9.69 -2.63 -16.24
N THR A 9 9.06 -3.72 -16.68
CA THR A 9 7.89 -4.30 -16.00
C THR A 9 8.24 -4.83 -14.62
N GLU A 10 9.38 -5.49 -14.45
CA GLU A 10 9.87 -5.94 -13.14
C GLU A 10 10.02 -4.77 -12.16
N LYS A 11 10.68 -3.68 -12.61
CA LYS A 11 10.82 -2.45 -11.80
C LYS A 11 9.47 -1.82 -11.46
N ASN A 12 8.54 -1.80 -12.40
CA ASN A 12 7.20 -1.27 -12.17
C ASN A 12 6.42 -2.13 -11.16
N ILE A 13 6.51 -3.46 -11.26
CA ILE A 13 5.87 -4.39 -10.32
C ILE A 13 6.44 -4.19 -8.92
N LEU A 14 7.76 -4.10 -8.77
CA LEU A 14 8.38 -3.87 -7.46
C LEU A 14 8.02 -2.50 -6.88
N THR A 15 8.01 -1.45 -7.71
CA THR A 15 7.56 -0.11 -7.30
C THR A 15 6.11 -0.12 -6.82
N ALA A 16 5.22 -0.79 -7.56
CA ALA A 16 3.82 -0.93 -7.18
C ALA A 16 3.69 -1.72 -5.87
N PHE A 17 4.39 -2.84 -5.73
CA PHE A 17 4.43 -3.62 -4.48
C PHE A 17 4.87 -2.76 -3.28
N ALA A 18 5.89 -1.92 -3.44
CA ALA A 18 6.35 -0.99 -2.41
C ALA A 18 5.28 0.06 -2.06
N GLY A 19 4.57 0.58 -3.06
CA GLY A 19 3.45 1.51 -2.89
C GLY A 19 2.28 0.88 -2.12
N GLU A 20 1.80 -0.28 -2.55
CA GLU A 20 0.67 -0.98 -1.92
C GLU A 20 1.00 -1.42 -0.48
N SER A 21 2.25 -1.83 -0.24
CA SER A 21 2.73 -2.17 1.10
C SER A 21 2.67 -0.97 2.06
N GLN A 22 3.02 0.23 1.56
CA GLN A 22 2.91 1.46 2.34
C GLN A 22 1.46 1.91 2.48
N ALA A 23 0.64 1.80 1.44
CA ALA A 23 -0.79 2.15 1.48
C ALA A 23 -1.54 1.32 2.53
N ARG A 24 -1.32 0.00 2.57
CA ARG A 24 -1.84 -0.89 3.62
C ARG A 24 -1.56 -0.36 5.02
N ASN A 25 -0.31 0.05 5.28
CA ASN A 25 0.09 0.57 6.59
C ASN A 25 -0.61 1.89 6.90
N ARG A 26 -0.66 2.83 5.95
CA ARG A 26 -1.35 4.12 6.13
C ARG A 26 -2.84 3.93 6.42
N TYR A 27 -3.54 3.07 5.69
CA TYR A 27 -4.94 2.76 5.96
C TYR A 27 -5.13 2.10 7.33
N SER A 28 -4.22 1.21 7.73
CA SER A 28 -4.25 0.62 9.08
C SER A 28 -4.04 1.66 10.19
N PHE A 29 -3.26 2.71 9.93
CA PHE A 29 -3.08 3.83 10.86
C PHE A 29 -4.32 4.72 10.91
N ALA A 30 -4.88 5.08 9.76
CA ALA A 30 -6.11 5.85 9.63
C ALA A 30 -7.31 5.14 10.31
N ALA A 31 -7.41 3.82 10.19
CA ALA A 31 -8.40 3.02 10.91
C ALA A 31 -8.32 3.21 12.43
N LYS A 32 -7.11 3.22 12.99
CA LYS A 32 -6.91 3.44 14.43
C LYS A 32 -7.31 4.85 14.85
N VAL A 33 -7.09 5.85 14.01
CA VAL A 33 -7.55 7.23 14.25
C VAL A 33 -9.07 7.29 14.23
N ALA A 34 -9.71 6.79 13.17
CA ALA A 34 -11.17 6.78 13.06
C ALA A 34 -11.84 6.06 14.23
N LYS A 35 -11.26 4.96 14.71
CA LYS A 35 -11.76 4.26 15.89
C LYS A 35 -11.66 5.11 17.17
N LYS A 36 -10.55 5.85 17.35
CA LYS A 36 -10.38 6.76 18.50
C LYS A 36 -11.35 7.94 18.47
N GLU A 37 -11.71 8.40 17.28
CA GLU A 37 -12.69 9.47 17.07
C GLU A 37 -14.15 8.97 17.15
N GLY A 38 -14.37 7.68 17.44
CA GLY A 38 -15.71 7.08 17.56
C GLY A 38 -16.37 6.75 16.21
N LEU A 39 -15.66 6.91 15.10
CA LEU A 39 -16.13 6.69 13.73
C LEU A 39 -15.93 5.22 13.32
N VAL A 40 -16.59 4.30 14.03
CA VAL A 40 -16.38 2.84 13.89
C VAL A 40 -16.59 2.33 12.47
N GLN A 41 -17.60 2.83 11.75
CA GLN A 41 -17.85 2.40 10.37
C GLN A 41 -16.70 2.79 9.44
N ILE A 42 -16.16 4.00 9.59
CA ILE A 42 -15.04 4.49 8.79
C ILE A 42 -13.76 3.70 9.14
N ALA A 43 -13.55 3.41 10.42
CA ALA A 43 -12.45 2.55 10.85
C ALA A 43 -12.48 1.18 10.16
N ASN A 44 -13.66 0.54 10.12
CA ASN A 44 -13.83 -0.75 9.46
C ASN A 44 -13.61 -0.68 7.95
N ILE A 45 -13.98 0.43 7.31
CA ILE A 45 -13.71 0.66 5.89
C ILE A 45 -12.19 0.76 5.66
N PHE A 46 -11.48 1.55 6.45
CA PHE A 46 -10.02 1.64 6.36
C PHE A 46 -9.33 0.28 6.58
N GLU A 47 -9.76 -0.52 7.56
CA GLU A 47 -9.22 -1.88 7.77
C GLU A 47 -9.49 -2.78 6.57
N LYS A 48 -10.70 -2.72 5.99
CA LYS A 48 -11.04 -3.49 4.80
C LYS A 48 -10.19 -3.08 3.60
N THR A 49 -9.97 -1.77 3.39
CA THR A 49 -9.10 -1.27 2.32
C THR A 49 -7.65 -1.70 2.54
N ALA A 50 -7.15 -1.65 3.79
CA ALA A 50 -5.81 -2.16 4.10
C ALA A 50 -5.64 -3.65 3.73
N GLU A 51 -6.66 -4.47 3.95
CA GLU A 51 -6.65 -5.88 3.54
C GLU A 51 -6.74 -6.07 2.02
N GLN A 52 -7.43 -5.17 1.31
CA GLN A 52 -7.43 -5.15 -0.16
C GLN A 52 -6.04 -4.82 -0.71
N GLU A 53 -5.36 -3.81 -0.16
CA GLU A 53 -3.99 -3.49 -0.58
C GLU A 53 -3.00 -4.60 -0.24
N ARG A 54 -3.23 -5.33 0.87
CA ARG A 54 -2.47 -6.55 1.15
C ARG A 54 -2.64 -7.59 0.05
N ALA A 55 -3.86 -7.76 -0.47
CA ALA A 55 -4.15 -8.70 -1.55
C ALA A 55 -3.55 -8.25 -2.90
N HIS A 56 -3.61 -6.95 -3.21
CA HIS A 56 -2.95 -6.36 -4.37
C HIS A 56 -1.43 -6.57 -4.31
N ALA A 57 -0.79 -6.17 -3.20
CA ALA A 57 0.63 -6.35 -2.96
C ALA A 57 1.05 -7.83 -3.09
N LYS A 58 0.28 -8.75 -2.48
CA LYS A 58 0.55 -10.19 -2.57
C LYS A 58 0.48 -10.71 -4.02
N SER A 59 -0.44 -10.19 -4.82
CA SER A 59 -0.60 -10.61 -6.22
C SER A 59 0.56 -10.10 -7.08
N LEU A 60 0.96 -8.85 -6.89
CA LEU A 60 2.14 -8.26 -7.55
C LEU A 60 3.43 -8.99 -7.16
N PHE A 61 3.62 -9.24 -5.87
CA PHE A 61 4.84 -9.90 -5.37
C PHE A 61 5.04 -11.30 -5.95
N LYS A 62 3.94 -12.04 -6.19
CA LYS A 62 3.98 -13.37 -6.82
C LYS A 62 4.44 -13.36 -8.28
N LEU A 63 4.44 -12.20 -8.95
CA LEU A 63 4.93 -12.08 -10.31
C LEU A 63 6.45 -11.94 -10.37
N LEU A 64 7.12 -11.57 -9.27
CA LEU A 64 8.56 -11.39 -9.24
C LEU A 64 9.29 -12.74 -9.18
N GLU A 65 10.42 -12.82 -9.88
CA GLU A 65 11.20 -14.06 -10.05
C GLU A 65 12.33 -14.22 -9.02
N GLY A 66 12.46 -13.26 -8.10
CA GLY A 66 13.47 -13.25 -7.03
C GLY A 66 14.71 -12.40 -7.35
N GLY A 67 15.62 -12.29 -6.39
CA GLY A 67 16.80 -11.41 -6.47
C GLY A 67 16.55 -9.99 -5.95
N GLU A 68 17.53 -9.12 -6.17
CA GLU A 68 17.47 -7.71 -5.76
C GLU A 68 17.26 -6.82 -6.99
N VAL A 69 16.30 -5.90 -6.89
CA VAL A 69 15.99 -4.94 -7.95
C VAL A 69 15.92 -3.55 -7.32
N GLU A 70 16.74 -2.65 -7.83
CA GLU A 70 16.73 -1.25 -7.40
C GLU A 70 15.60 -0.49 -8.10
N VAL A 71 14.81 0.25 -7.31
CA VAL A 71 13.75 1.14 -7.78
C VAL A 71 13.92 2.53 -7.19
N GLN A 72 13.66 3.55 -7.99
CA GLN A 72 13.61 4.93 -7.56
C GLN A 72 12.17 5.43 -7.66
N ALA A 73 11.55 5.72 -6.52
CA ALA A 73 10.16 6.17 -6.44
C ALA A 73 9.99 7.14 -5.26
N SER A 74 9.02 8.04 -5.40
CA SER A 74 8.61 8.95 -4.33
C SER A 74 7.39 8.37 -3.61
N PHE A 75 7.37 8.48 -2.28
CA PHE A 75 6.27 7.99 -1.45
C PHE A 75 5.81 9.07 -0.46
N PRO A 76 4.56 9.00 0.04
CA PRO A 76 4.10 9.90 1.09
C PRO A 76 4.96 9.79 2.35
N ALA A 77 5.61 10.88 2.73
CA ALA A 77 6.47 10.97 3.93
C ALA A 77 5.64 11.38 5.17
N GLY A 78 4.60 10.60 5.48
CA GLY A 78 3.57 11.01 6.46
C GLY A 78 2.61 12.07 5.90
N THR A 79 1.67 12.58 6.70
CA THR A 79 1.45 12.40 8.15
C THR A 79 0.25 11.51 8.47
N ILE A 80 -0.04 11.32 9.77
CA ILE A 80 -1.30 10.74 10.27
C ILE A 80 -2.08 11.90 10.87
N GLY A 81 -3.16 12.31 10.21
CA GLY A 81 -4.04 13.40 10.65
C GLY A 81 -5.31 12.90 11.34
N THR A 82 -6.32 13.76 11.40
CA THR A 82 -7.72 13.44 11.75
C THR A 82 -8.34 12.48 10.74
N THR A 83 -9.48 11.87 11.05
CA THR A 83 -10.16 10.97 10.09
C THR A 83 -10.49 11.66 8.77
N THR A 84 -10.92 12.92 8.80
CA THR A 84 -11.23 13.68 7.58
C THR A 84 -9.98 13.91 6.74
N GLU A 85 -8.88 14.36 7.33
CA GLU A 85 -7.61 14.57 6.62
C GLU A 85 -7.07 13.26 6.04
N ASN A 86 -7.22 12.15 6.77
CA ASN A 86 -6.79 10.83 6.30
C ASN A 86 -7.67 10.27 5.15
N LEU A 87 -8.89 10.80 4.95
CA LEU A 87 -9.76 10.44 3.82
C LEU A 87 -9.43 11.23 2.55
N GLU A 88 -8.85 12.42 2.70
CA GLU A 88 -8.49 13.32 1.59
C GLU A 88 -7.12 13.00 0.99
N ALA A 89 -6.28 12.28 1.73
CA ALA A 89 -4.91 11.89 1.36
C ALA A 89 -4.84 10.64 0.48
#